data_AF-A0A7T8KEM3-F1
#
_entry.id   AF-A0A7T8KEM3-F1
#
_cell.length_a   1.000
_cell.length_b   1.000
_cell.length_c   1.000
_cell.angle_alpha   90.00
_cell.angle_beta   90.00
_cell.angle_gamma   90.00
#
_symmetry.space_group_name_H-M   'P 1'
#
loop_
_entity.id
_entity.type
_entity.pdbx_description
1 polymer ?
#
loop_
_entity_poly.entity_id
_entity_poly.type
_entity_poly.pdbx_seq_one_letter_code
_entity_poly.pdbx_strand_id
1 'polypeptide(L)' 'VNAGELKSLASMYGSTESLALNGIVVGGTKYMFLSSTDRVLRAKKGKGGLHCMKTTQ' A
#
# COMPACT_ATOMS: atom_id res chain seq x y z
N VAL A 1 12.31 2.89 -4.57
CA VAL A 1 10.92 3.40 -4.58
C VAL A 1 10.88 4.64 -5.44
N ASN A 2 10.03 4.65 -6.46
CA ASN A 2 9.86 5.81 -7.35
C ASN A 2 8.86 6.80 -6.70
N ALA A 3 9.03 8.10 -6.95
CA ALA A 3 8.07 9.13 -6.56
C ALA A 3 6.63 8.82 -7.02
N GLY A 4 6.47 8.20 -8.20
CA GLY A 4 5.15 7.75 -8.68
C GLY A 4 4.50 6.69 -7.78
N GLU A 5 5.28 5.70 -7.33
CA GLU A 5 4.81 4.64 -6.42
C GLU A 5 4.42 5.23 -5.05
N LEU A 6 5.20 6.19 -4.55
CA LEU A 6 4.93 6.85 -3.27
C LEU A 6 3.66 7.69 -3.31
N LYS A 7 3.43 8.38 -4.43
CA LYS A 7 2.21 9.17 -4.65
C LYS A 7 0.98 8.28 -4.75
N SER A 8 1.08 7.14 -5.44
CA SER A 8 0.03 6.13 -5.46
C SER A 8 -0.24 5.59 -4.07
N LEU A 9 0.80 5.26 -3.29
CA LEU A 9 0.66 4.77 -1.91
C LEU A 9 -0.04 5.79 -1.00
N ALA A 10 0.31 7.08 -1.12
CA ALA A 10 -0.32 8.15 -0.35
C ALA A 10 -1.80 8.35 -0.71
N SER A 11 -2.13 8.30 -2.00
CA SER A 11 -3.52 8.41 -2.50
C SER A 11 -4.36 7.19 -2.11
N MET A 12 -3.73 6.02 -1.98
CA MET A 12 -4.36 4.75 -1.68
C MET A 12 -4.95 4.69 -0.26
N TYR A 13 -4.43 5.45 0.72
CA TYR A 13 -5.04 5.52 2.06
C TYR A 13 -6.51 5.98 2.06
N GLY A 14 -6.94 6.74 1.04
CA GLY A 14 -8.33 7.21 0.90
C GLY A 14 -9.23 6.27 0.10
N SER A 15 -8.72 5.18 -0.48
CA SER A 15 -9.50 4.30 -1.37
C SER A 15 -9.02 2.85 -1.27
N THR A 16 -9.52 2.19 -0.25
CA THR A 16 -9.22 0.81 0.15
C THR A 16 -9.72 -0.22 -0.86
N GLU A 17 -10.81 0.08 -1.57
CA GLU A 17 -11.43 -0.79 -2.59
C GLU A 17 -10.56 -0.90 -3.85
N SER A 18 -9.99 0.21 -4.32
CA SER A 18 -9.08 0.23 -5.48
C SER A 18 -7.77 -0.51 -5.18
N LEU A 19 -7.39 -0.52 -3.90
CA LEU A 19 -6.24 -1.22 -3.34
C LEU A 19 -6.39 -2.74 -3.36
N ALA A 20 -7.59 -3.23 -3.03
CA ALA A 20 -7.90 -4.66 -3.07
C ALA A 20 -7.86 -5.21 -4.51
N LEU A 21 -8.30 -4.40 -5.48
CA LEU A 21 -8.30 -4.77 -6.91
C LEU A 21 -6.93 -4.64 -7.57
N ASN A 22 -6.23 -3.52 -7.37
CA ASN A 22 -4.98 -3.24 -8.07
C ASN A 22 -3.72 -3.73 -7.35
N GLY A 23 -3.77 -3.95 -6.02
CA GLY A 23 -2.60 -4.26 -5.20
C GLY A 23 -1.65 -3.07 -5.02
N ILE A 24 -0.60 -3.26 -4.23
CA ILE A 24 0.39 -2.22 -3.90
C ILE A 24 1.69 -2.51 -4.63
N VAL A 25 2.22 -1.55 -5.38
CA VAL A 25 3.53 -1.67 -6.01
C VAL A 25 4.53 -0.80 -5.27
N VAL A 26 5.56 -1.42 -4.71
CA VAL A 26 6.63 -0.75 -3.98
C VAL A 26 7.96 -1.34 -4.44
N GLY A 27 8.84 -0.50 -4.99
CA GLY A 27 10.15 -0.95 -5.45
C GLY A 27 10.07 -1.97 -6.59
N GLY A 28 9.12 -1.78 -7.52
CA GLY A 28 8.91 -2.70 -8.65
C GLY A 28 8.28 -4.05 -8.26
N THR A 29 7.92 -4.23 -6.99
CA THR A 29 7.29 -5.44 -6.51
C THR A 29 5.82 -5.20 -6.17
N LYS A 30 4.93 -6.01 -6.77
CA LYS A 30 3.50 -6.02 -6.47
C LYS A 30 3.21 -6.88 -5.23
N TYR A 31 2.55 -6.28 -4.25
CA TYR A 31 2.07 -6.87 -3.01
C TYR A 31 0.55 -6.94 -3.03
N MET A 32 0.03 -8.05 -2.51
CA MET A 32 -1.38 -8.27 -2.34
C MET A 32 -1.84 -7.54 -1.07
N PHE A 33 -2.88 -6.73 -1.23
CA PHE A 33 -3.51 -6.04 -0.12
C PHE A 33 -4.16 -7.04 0.84
N LEU A 34 -3.94 -6.87 2.16
CA LEU A 34 -4.66 -7.63 3.19
C LEU A 34 -5.69 -6.78 3.90
N SER A 35 -5.27 -5.64 4.44
CA SER A 35 -6.16 -4.74 5.15
C SER A 35 -5.61 -3.32 5.14
N SER A 36 -6.52 -2.36 5.19
CA SER A 36 -6.23 -0.97 5.45
C SER A 36 -7.14 -0.49 6.57
N THR A 37 -6.56 0.24 7.50
CA THR A 37 -7.25 1.13 8.41
C THR A 37 -6.87 2.55 8.01
N ASP A 38 -7.59 3.55 8.51
CA ASP A 38 -7.36 4.98 8.26
C ASP A 38 -5.88 5.41 8.36
N ARG A 39 -5.12 4.75 9.24
CA ARG A 39 -3.68 5.02 9.45
C ARG A 39 -2.74 3.93 8.96
N VAL A 40 -3.21 2.73 8.69
CA VAL A 40 -2.32 1.56 8.58
C VAL A 40 -2.67 0.74 7.35
N LEU A 41 -1.68 0.48 6.51
CA LEU A 41 -1.80 -0.32 5.30
C LEU A 41 -0.96 -1.58 5.46
N ARG A 42 -1.56 -2.75 5.26
CA ARG A 42 -0.91 -4.05 5.34
C ARG A 42 -1.02 -4.78 4.01
N ALA A 43 0.11 -5.25 3.52
CA ALA A 43 0.22 -5.99 2.29
C ALA A 43 1.21 -7.16 2.41
N LYS A 44 1.05 -8.18 1.57
CA LYS A 44 1.88 -9.38 1.58
C LYS A 44 2.25 -9.80 0.17
N LYS A 45 3.44 -10.38 0.03
CA LYS A 45 3.87 -11.13 -1.14
C LYS A 45 4.59 -12.39 -0.68
N GLY A 46 3.90 -13.54 -0.75
CA GLY A 46 4.45 -14.81 -0.31
C GLY A 46 4.78 -14.83 1.19
N LYS A 47 6.07 -14.98 1.54
CA LYS A 47 6.56 -14.93 2.92
C LYS A 47 6.94 -13.51 3.40
N GLY A 48 7.09 -12.55 2.47
CA GLY A 48 7.40 -11.15 2.77
C GLY A 48 6.15 -10.28 2.83
N GLY A 49 6.24 -9.13 3.48
CA GLY A 49 5.11 -8.19 3.60
C GLY A 49 5.54 -6.74 3.77
N LEU A 50 4.57 -5.86 3.64
CA LEU A 50 4.67 -4.42 3.78
C LEU A 50 3.69 -3.94 4.83
N HIS A 51 4.18 -3.10 5.72
CA HIS A 51 3.39 -2.45 6.75
C HIS A 51 3.71 -0.95 6.69
N CYS A 52 2.78 -0.18 6.13
CA CYS A 52 2.96 1.26 5.94
C CYS A 52 1.99 2.00 6.86
N MET A 53 2.50 2.87 7.71
CA MET A 53 1.71 3.69 8.60
C MET A 53 1.72 5.14 8.15
N LYS A 54 0.54 5.72 7.95
CA LYS A 54 0.38 7.15 7.67
C LYS A 54 0.57 7.93 8.96
N THR A 55 1.51 8.87 8.93
CA THR A 55 1.71 9.87 9.98
C THR A 55 0.90 11.12 9.68
N THR A 56 0.73 11.98 10.69
CA THR A 56 -0.04 13.23 10.60
C THR A 56 0.64 14.35 9.80
N GLN A 57 1.89 14.16 9.38
CA GLN A 57 2.68 15.12 8.61
C GLN A 57 2.77 14.72 7.14
#